data_AF-A0A258BLD9-F1
#
_entry.id   AF-A0A258BLD9-F1
#
_cell.length_a   1.000
_cell.length_b   1.000
_cell.length_c   1.000
_cell.angle_alpha   90.00
_cell.angle_beta   90.00
_cell.angle_gamma   90.00
#
_symmetry.space_group_name_H-M   'P 1'
#
loop_
_entity.id
_entity.type
_entity.pdbx_description
1 polymer ?
#
loop_
_entity_poly.entity_id
_entity_poly.type
_entity_poly.pdbx_seq_one_letter_code
_entity_poly.pdbx_strand_id
1 'polypeptide(L)' 'MTVAAPTLRYKSISIALHWLMLLLFVGVYTSIEIRSNFPRGSDIREFVKATHFTLGLTILALVVARIAARLMNPVP' A
#
# COMPACT_ATOMS: atom_id res chain seq x y z
N MET A 1 34.37 -21.17 15.85
CA MET A 1 33.20 -21.62 15.07
C MET A 1 32.16 -20.51 15.10
N THR A 2 32.04 -19.71 14.02
CA THR A 2 31.06 -18.62 13.96
C THR A 2 29.73 -19.17 13.45
N VAL A 3 28.76 -19.34 14.35
CA VAL A 3 27.37 -19.65 13.98
C VAL A 3 26.80 -18.41 13.31
N ALA A 4 26.62 -18.45 11.99
CA ALA A 4 25.89 -17.41 11.28
C ALA A 4 24.46 -17.38 11.80
N ALA A 5 24.09 -16.31 12.51
CA ALA A 5 22.73 -16.13 13.03
C ALA A 5 21.75 -16.09 11.85
N PRO A 6 20.60 -16.78 11.91
CA PRO A 6 19.60 -16.75 10.85
C PRO A 6 19.13 -15.31 10.67
N THR A 7 19.46 -14.70 9.54
CA THR A 7 19.06 -13.33 9.25
C THR A 7 17.54 -13.25 9.24
N LEU A 8 16.94 -12.50 10.18
CA LEU A 8 15.50 -12.24 10.32
C LEU A 8 14.91 -11.42 9.13
N ARG A 9 15.17 -11.81 7.88
CA ARG A 9 14.71 -11.11 6.67
C ARG A 9 13.18 -11.09 6.54
N TYR A 10 12.49 -12.04 7.17
CA TYR A 10 11.02 -12.06 7.21
C TYR A 10 10.42 -10.88 8.01
N LYS A 11 11.07 -10.45 9.11
CA LYS A 11 10.59 -9.28 9.88
C LYS A 11 10.68 -7.99 9.06
N SER A 12 11.75 -7.80 8.28
CA SER A 12 11.98 -6.55 7.55
C SER A 12 10.96 -6.34 6.41
N ILE A 13 10.65 -7.39 5.65
CA ILE A 13 9.65 -7.33 4.56
C ILE A 13 8.25 -7.05 5.11
N SER A 14 7.88 -7.70 6.22
CA SER A 14 6.58 -7.50 6.86
C SER A 14 6.40 -6.05 7.36
N ILE A 15 7.44 -5.48 7.98
CA ILE A 15 7.47 -4.09 8.43
C ILE A 15 7.35 -3.14 7.23
N ALA A 16 8.12 -3.35 6.17
CA ALA A 16 8.05 -2.53 4.96
C ALA A 16 6.66 -2.55 4.32
N LEU A 17 6.05 -3.73 4.18
CA LEU A 17 4.68 -3.87 3.65
C LEU A 17 3.64 -3.20 4.54
N HIS A 18 3.81 -3.24 5.87
CA HIS A 18 2.90 -2.57 6.79
C HIS A 18 2.93 -1.05 6.61
N TRP A 19 4.13 -0.45 6.61
CA TRP A 19 4.29 0.99 6.40
C TRP A 19 3.87 1.43 5.00
N LEU A 20 4.17 0.63 3.97
CA LEU A 20 3.72 0.89 2.61
C LEU A 20 2.19 0.97 2.52
N MET A 21 1.47 0.02 3.13
CA MET A 21 0.01 0.05 3.18
C MET A 21 -0.51 1.31 3.88
N LEU A 22 0.12 1.72 4.99
CA LEU A 22 -0.24 2.95 5.70
C LEU A 22 -0.06 4.20 4.82
N LEU A 23 1.08 4.31 4.12
CA LEU A 23 1.33 5.43 3.20
C LEU A 23 0.32 5.47 2.05
N LEU A 24 -0.03 4.30 1.49
CA LEU A 24 -1.04 4.20 0.44
C LEU A 24 -2.42 4.64 0.93
N PHE A 25 -2.83 4.24 2.14
CA PHE A 25 -4.07 4.71 2.74
C PHE A 25 -4.09 6.23 2.92
N VAL A 26 -2.99 6.82 3.42
CA VAL A 26 -2.85 8.28 3.53
C VAL A 26 -3.00 8.93 2.15
N GLY A 27 -2.35 8.40 1.11
CA GLY A 27 -2.46 8.93 -0.25
C GLY A 27 -3.89 8.88 -0.81
N VAL A 28 -4.62 7.78 -0.58
CA VAL A 28 -6.02 7.61 -1.00
C VAL A 28 -6.94 8.62 -0.30
N TYR A 29 -6.79 8.80 1.00
CA TYR A 29 -7.56 9.78 1.78
C TYR A 29 -7.24 11.21 1.36
N THR A 30 -5.96 11.53 1.24
CA THR A 30 -5.49 12.86 0.79
C THR A 30 -6.05 13.16 -0.59
N SER A 31 -6.10 12.18 -1.50
CA SER A 31 -6.68 12.37 -2.83
C SER A 31 -8.16 12.77 -2.77
N ILE A 32 -8.97 12.13 -1.92
CA ILE A 32 -10.39 12.51 -1.76
C ILE A 32 -10.52 13.92 -1.16
N GLU A 33 -9.69 14.25 -0.19
CA GLU A 33 -9.71 15.56 0.47
C GLU A 33 -9.33 16.67 -0.51
N ILE A 34 -8.23 16.49 -1.26
CA ILE A 34 -7.78 17.41 -2.32
C ILE A 34 -8.88 17.59 -3.36
N ARG A 35 -9.56 16.52 -3.79
CA ARG A 35 -10.65 16.60 -4.78
C ARG A 35 -11.77 17.55 -4.36
N SER A 36 -12.06 17.64 -3.05
CA SER A 36 -13.13 18.50 -2.53
C SER A 36 -12.82 20.00 -2.71
N ASN A 37 -11.54 20.35 -2.78
CA ASN A 37 -11.06 21.72 -2.93
C ASN A 37 -11.15 22.26 -4.38
N PHE A 38 -11.42 21.39 -5.37
CA PHE A 38 -11.43 21.77 -6.78
C PHE A 38 -12.86 21.77 -7.38
N PRO A 39 -13.18 22.77 -8.23
CA PRO A 39 -14.48 22.86 -8.88
C PRO A 39 -14.74 21.70 -9.85
N ARG A 40 -16.02 21.38 -10.05
CA ARG A 40 -16.46 20.30 -10.95
C ARG A 40 -16.06 20.63 -12.40
N GLY A 41 -15.41 19.70 -13.09
CA GLY A 41 -14.95 19.87 -14.47
C GLY A 41 -13.53 20.40 -14.63
N SER A 42 -12.80 20.65 -13.53
CA SER A 42 -11.38 21.02 -13.61
C SER A 42 -10.47 19.82 -13.87
N ASP A 43 -9.42 20.01 -14.67
CA ASP A 43 -8.44 18.97 -15.00
C ASP A 43 -7.75 18.39 -13.75
N ILE A 44 -7.49 19.23 -12.75
CA ILE A 44 -6.90 18.80 -11.47
C ILE A 44 -7.83 17.83 -10.76
N ARG A 45 -9.15 18.06 -10.78
CA ARG A 45 -10.13 17.17 -10.15
C ARG A 45 -10.21 15.82 -10.86
N GLU A 46 -10.02 15.78 -12.18
CA GLU A 46 -9.91 14.54 -12.95
C GLU A 46 -8.61 13.79 -12.63
N PHE A 47 -7.48 14.50 -12.58
CA PHE A 47 -6.19 13.93 -12.20
C PHE A 47 -6.21 13.33 -10.78
N VAL A 48 -6.83 14.02 -9.82
CA VAL A 48 -6.96 13.54 -8.44
C VAL A 48 -7.85 12.30 -8.38
N LYS A 49 -8.92 12.23 -9.18
CA LYS A 49 -9.73 11.00 -9.30
C LYS A 49 -8.91 9.86 -9.89
N ALA A 50 -8.17 10.09 -10.97
CA ALA A 50 -7.31 9.08 -11.58
C ALA A 50 -6.26 8.56 -10.57
N THR A 51 -5.61 9.47 -9.85
CA THR A 51 -4.65 9.15 -8.78
C THR A 51 -5.30 8.27 -7.71
N HIS A 52 -6.51 8.62 -7.24
CA HIS A 52 -7.25 7.79 -6.29
C HIS A 52 -7.51 6.37 -6.82
N PHE A 53 -7.93 6.23 -8.08
CA PHE A 53 -8.15 4.92 -8.70
C PHE A 53 -6.85 4.10 -8.80
N THR A 54 -5.75 4.70 -9.23
CA THR A 54 -4.46 4.02 -9.34
C THR A 54 -3.93 3.60 -7.96
N LEU A 55 -4.06 4.47 -6.95
CA LEU A 55 -3.69 4.13 -5.58
C LEU A 55 -4.56 3.01 -5.01
N GLY A 56 -5.88 3.06 -5.22
CA GLY A 56 -6.81 2.01 -4.80
C GLY A 56 -6.50 0.66 -5.45
N LEU A 57 -6.18 0.65 -6.75
CA LEU A 57 -5.78 -0.57 -7.46
C LEU A 57 -4.45 -1.14 -6.92
N THR A 58 -3.50 -0.27 -6.60
CA THR A 58 -2.22 -0.67 -5.99
C THR A 58 -2.42 -1.30 -4.62
N ILE A 59 -3.27 -0.71 -3.78
CA ILE A 59 -3.64 -1.29 -2.47
C ILE A 59 -4.27 -2.66 -2.67
N LEU A 60 -5.24 -2.79 -3.59
CA LEU A 60 -5.90 -4.07 -3.86
C LEU A 60 -4.88 -5.15 -4.27
N ALA A 61 -3.98 -4.84 -5.20
CA ALA A 61 -2.92 -5.75 -5.63
C ALA A 61 -2.01 -6.18 -4.46
N LEU A 62 -1.62 -5.24 -3.60
CA LEU A 62 -0.80 -5.54 -2.42
C LEU A 62 -1.54 -6.38 -1.38
N VAL A 63 -2.84 -6.15 -1.18
CA VAL A 63 -3.67 -6.97 -0.28
C VAL A 63 -3.75 -8.40 -0.80
N VAL A 64 -4.00 -8.60 -2.09
CA VAL A 64 -4.01 -9.93 -2.72
C VAL A 64 -2.65 -10.61 -2.56
N ALA A 65 -1.56 -9.91 -2.86
CA ALA A 65 -0.21 -10.43 -2.69
C ALA A 65 0.08 -10.81 -1.22
N ARG A 66 -0.39 -10.00 -0.27
CA ARG A 66 -0.25 -10.24 1.16
C ARG A 66 -1.04 -11.48 1.61
N ILE A 67 -2.28 -11.62 1.15
CA ILE A 67 -3.11 -12.79 1.45
C ILE A 67 -2.46 -14.06 0.86
N ALA A 68 -2.03 -14.02 -0.40
CA ALA A 68 -1.34 -15.12 -1.05
C ALA A 68 -0.08 -15.54 -0.28
N ALA A 69 0.76 -14.58 0.12
CA ALA A 69 1.96 -14.85 0.92
C ALA A 69 1.65 -15.51 2.28
N ARG A 70 0.52 -15.12 2.91
CA ARG A 70 0.06 -15.64 4.21
C ARG A 70 -0.58 -17.03 4.10
N LEU A 71 -1.22 -17.33 2.97
CA LEU A 71 -1.73 -18.67 2.66
C LEU A 71 -0.61 -19.65 2.32
N MET A 72 0.43 -19.18 1.61
CA MET A 72 1.60 -19.99 1.25
C MET A 72 2.55 -20.25 2.44
N ASN A 73 2.58 -19.34 3.42
CA ASN A 73 3.34 -19.50 4.66
C ASN A 73 2.37 -19.46 5.85
N PRO A 74 1.65 -20.57 6.15
CA PRO A 74 0.88 -20.65 7.37
C PRO A 74 1.84 -20.46 8.54
N VAL A 75 1.74 -19.29 9.18
CA VAL A 75 2.43 -19.01 10.43
C VAL A 75 1.90 -20.04 11.44
N PRO A 76 2.76 -20.91 12.02
CA PRO A 76 2.33 -21.92 12.99
C PRO A 76 1.74 -21.28 14.25
#